data_AF-A0A7S4DMT5-F1
#
_entry.id   AF-A0A7S4DMT5-F1
#
_cell.length_a   1.000
_cell.length_b   1.000
_cell.length_c   1.000
_cell.angle_alpha   90.00
_cell.angle_beta   90.00
_cell.angle_gamma   90.00
#
_symmetry.space_group_name_H-M   'P 1'
#
loop_
_entity.id
_entity.type
_entity.pdbx_description
1 polymer ?
#
loop_
_entity_poly.entity_id
_entity_poly.type
_entity_poly.pdbx_seq_one_letter_code
_entity_poly.pdbx_strand_id
1 'polypeptide(L)'
;MCTHIHVHTRTPFVFLTHIPTCTIARSRADTAGRVFTHSSQVQDYLKMFTMGPALTCATVMTTRQPAGAEKKVRLEHTHLFNSAGTEGGHYHGDVTPQDIDYVAYLVPCEALLLVDKC
;
A
#
# COMPACT_ATOMS: atom_id res chain seq x y z
N MET A 1 -8.10 3.91 13.61
CA MET A 1 -9.09 3.06 12.90
C MET A 1 -8.60 2.83 11.49
N CYS A 2 -8.30 1.58 11.14
CA CYS A 2 -7.89 1.20 9.79
C CYS A 2 -9.18 0.94 8.99
N THR A 3 -9.55 1.84 8.09
CA THR A 3 -10.69 1.61 7.20
C THR A 3 -10.26 0.62 6.13
N HIS A 4 -10.74 -0.62 6.23
CA HIS A 4 -10.55 -1.61 5.18
C HIS A 4 -11.46 -1.27 3.99
N ILE A 5 -10.84 -0.90 2.87
CA ILE A 5 -11.54 -0.73 1.60
C ILE A 5 -11.60 -2.11 0.95
N HIS A 6 -12.81 -2.68 0.81
CA HIS A 6 -13.01 -3.86 -0.02
C HIS A 6 -13.43 -3.41 -1.42
N VAL A 7 -12.60 -3.73 -2.40
CA VAL A 7 -12.86 -3.46 -3.81
C VAL A 7 -13.56 -4.69 -4.38
N HIS A 8 -14.86 -4.58 -4.67
CA HIS A 8 -15.61 -5.68 -5.28
C HIS A 8 -15.38 -5.64 -6.79
N THR A 9 -14.48 -6.50 -7.29
CA THR A 9 -14.27 -6.72 -8.72
C THR A 9 -14.52 -8.20 -9.02
N ARG A 10 -15.14 -8.50 -10.18
CA ARG A 10 -15.35 -9.88 -10.64
C ARG A 10 -14.06 -10.56 -11.11
N THR A 11 -12.92 -9.86 -11.07
CA THR A 11 -11.59 -10.38 -11.39
C THR A 11 -10.56 -9.60 -10.55
N PRO A 12 -9.84 -10.22 -9.62
CA PRO A 12 -8.97 -9.48 -8.74
C PRO A 12 -7.50 -9.49 -9.20
N PHE A 13 -6.79 -8.48 -8.70
CA PHE A 13 -5.34 -8.36 -8.54
C PHE A 13 -4.58 -7.65 -9.66
N VAL A 14 -4.06 -6.49 -9.26
CA VAL A 14 -2.94 -5.84 -9.92
C VAL A 14 -1.67 -6.60 -9.55
N PHE A 15 -0.93 -7.04 -10.55
CA PHE A 15 0.45 -7.48 -10.40
C PHE A 15 1.33 -6.39 -10.99
N LEU A 16 2.10 -5.74 -10.13
CA LEU A 16 3.33 -5.08 -10.57
C LEU A 16 4.42 -6.14 -10.50
N THR A 17 4.95 -6.57 -11.64
CA THR A 17 6.11 -7.44 -11.67
C THR A 17 7.32 -6.61 -12.02
N HIS A 18 8.28 -6.61 -11.10
CA HIS A 18 9.67 -6.20 -11.29
C HIS A 18 10.08 -4.80 -10.81
N ILE A 19 9.65 -4.37 -9.61
CA ILE A 19 10.30 -3.22 -8.96
C ILE A 19 11.76 -3.59 -8.61
N PRO A 20 12.77 -2.78 -8.99
CA PRO A 20 14.08 -2.73 -8.37
C PRO A 20 14.03 -2.16 -6.95
N THR A 21 15.19 -1.89 -6.37
CA THR A 21 15.33 -1.58 -4.95
C THR A 21 14.39 -0.46 -4.47
N CYS A 22 13.55 -0.77 -3.49
CA CYS A 22 12.58 0.19 -2.94
C CYS A 22 12.64 0.28 -1.41
N THR A 23 12.12 1.39 -0.88
CA THR A 23 11.89 1.58 0.55
C THR A 23 10.51 1.06 0.91
N ILE A 24 10.44 0.25 1.96
CA ILE A 24 9.18 -0.17 2.57
C ILE A 24 9.09 0.23 4.03
N ALA A 25 7.87 0.35 4.53
CA ALA A 25 7.57 0.49 5.95
C ALA A 25 6.96 -0.81 6.51
N ARG A 26 7.37 -1.19 7.72
CA ARG A 26 6.70 -2.21 8.54
C ARG A 26 6.34 -1.62 9.91
N SER A 27 5.17 -1.99 10.44
CA SER A 27 4.79 -1.65 11.82
C SER A 27 5.61 -2.46 12.82
N ARG A 28 5.87 -1.88 14.01
CA ARG A 28 6.38 -2.68 15.13
C ARG A 28 5.24 -3.54 15.69
N ALA A 29 5.59 -4.56 16.46
CA ALA A 29 4.62 -5.49 17.04
C ALA A 29 3.83 -4.89 18.24
N ASP A 30 4.28 -3.76 18.80
CA ASP A 30 3.75 -3.17 20.03
C ASP A 30 2.87 -1.93 19.77
N THR A 31 1.68 -2.13 19.22
CA THR A 31 0.72 -1.03 18.97
C THR A 31 -0.23 -0.76 20.14
N ALA A 32 -0.29 -1.65 21.15
CA ALA A 32 -1.26 -1.56 22.23
C ALA A 32 -1.10 -0.28 23.06
N GLY A 33 -2.17 0.51 23.16
CA GLY A 33 -2.24 1.73 23.97
C GLY A 33 -1.54 2.96 23.38
N ARG A 34 -0.91 2.85 22.20
CA ARG A 34 -0.26 4.00 21.54
C ARG A 34 -1.29 4.80 20.74
N VAL A 35 -1.39 6.09 21.02
CA VAL A 35 -2.18 7.04 20.24
C VAL A 35 -1.21 7.96 19.49
N PHE A 36 -1.34 7.99 18.16
CA PHE A 36 -0.60 8.91 17.31
C PHE A 36 -1.52 10.08 16.94
N THR A 37 -1.11 11.29 17.28
CA THR A 37 -1.82 12.54 16.97
C THR A 37 -1.21 13.27 15.78
N HIS A 38 0.05 12.97 15.45
CA HIS A 38 0.77 13.55 14.31
C HIS A 38 1.42 12.47 13.44
N SER A 39 1.57 12.78 12.15
CA SER A 39 2.19 11.87 11.17
C SER A 39 3.66 11.59 11.48
N SER A 40 4.40 12.54 12.06
CA SER A 40 5.78 12.35 12.49
C SER A 40 5.93 11.20 13.49
N GLN A 41 5.00 11.08 14.44
CA GLN A 41 5.02 10.01 15.43
C GLN A 41 4.81 8.63 14.78
N VAL A 42 4.01 8.57 13.70
CA VAL A 42 3.84 7.35 12.90
C VAL A 42 5.12 7.04 12.15
N GLN A 43 5.77 8.04 11.54
CA GLN A 43 7.04 7.86 10.83
C GLN A 43 8.14 7.34 11.75
N ASP A 44 8.27 7.92 12.96
CA ASP A 44 9.24 7.49 13.97
C ASP A 44 8.98 6.06 14.48
N TYR A 45 7.70 5.68 14.50
CA TYR A 45 7.29 4.34 14.92
C TYR A 45 7.61 3.28 13.87
N LEU A 46 7.32 3.59 12.60
CA LEU A 46 7.53 2.67 11.49
C LEU A 46 9.02 2.34 11.32
N LYS A 47 9.29 1.08 10.98
CA LYS A 47 10.63 0.65 10.59
C LYS A 47 10.73 0.69 9.08
N MET A 48 11.68 1.47 8.57
CA MET A 48 11.98 1.56 7.15
C MET A 48 13.03 0.51 6.76
N PHE A 49 12.85 -0.11 5.60
CA PHE A 49 13.76 -1.10 5.05
C PHE A 49 13.97 -0.86 3.57
N THR A 50 15.19 -1.08 3.11
CA THR A 50 15.52 -1.19 1.70
C THR A 50 15.34 -2.64 1.27
N MET A 51 14.53 -2.89 0.25
CA MET A 51 14.26 -4.21 -0.31
C MET A 51 14.92 -4.36 -1.67
N GLY A 52 15.33 -5.57 -2.02
CA GLY A 52 15.92 -5.89 -3.32
C GLY A 52 14.93 -5.84 -4.50
N PRO A 53 15.40 -6.18 -5.71
CA PRO A 53 14.57 -6.17 -6.91
C PRO A 53 13.58 -7.36 -6.97
N ALA A 54 12.82 -7.44 -8.07
CA ALA A 54 11.92 -8.55 -8.40
C ALA A 54 10.77 -8.73 -7.39
N LEU A 55 10.23 -7.61 -6.93
CA LEU A 55 9.08 -7.58 -6.04
C LEU A 55 7.78 -7.68 -6.84
N THR A 56 6.84 -8.46 -6.29
CA THR A 56 5.45 -8.48 -6.73
C THR A 56 4.67 -7.50 -5.89
N CYS A 57 3.90 -6.62 -6.52
CA CYS A 57 3.14 -5.60 -5.80
C CYS A 57 1.64 -5.70 -6.05
N ALA A 58 0.89 -5.58 -4.96
CA ALA A 58 -0.54 -5.42 -4.94
C ALA A 58 -0.85 -3.96 -4.63
N THR A 59 -1.35 -3.23 -5.62
CA THR A 59 -1.71 -1.82 -5.50
C THR A 59 -3.21 -1.61 -5.66
N VAL A 60 -3.76 -0.71 -4.85
CA VAL A 60 -5.09 -0.14 -5.00
C VAL A 60 -4.94 1.37 -5.04
N MET A 61 -5.50 1.99 -6.08
CA MET A 61 -5.46 3.43 -6.25
C MET A 61 -6.80 3.98 -6.76
N THR A 62 -7.10 5.21 -6.37
CA THR A 62 -8.27 5.97 -6.84
C THR A 62 -7.84 7.37 -7.25
N THR A 63 -8.35 7.87 -8.37
CA THR A 63 -7.93 9.16 -8.93
C THR A 63 -8.39 10.36 -8.11
N ARG A 64 -9.45 10.20 -7.32
CA ARG A 64 -10.03 11.25 -6.49
C ARG A 64 -10.88 10.68 -5.35
N GLN A 65 -11.08 11.49 -4.32
CA GLN A 65 -12.08 11.25 -3.29
C GLN A 65 -13.48 11.15 -3.95
N PRO A 66 -14.27 10.11 -3.65
CA PRO A 66 -15.63 10.02 -4.14
C PRO A 66 -16.49 11.20 -3.65
N ALA A 67 -17.25 11.81 -4.57
CA ALA A 67 -18.17 12.89 -4.22
C ALA A 67 -19.25 12.37 -3.26
N GLY A 68 -19.53 13.14 -2.20
CA GLY A 68 -20.52 12.76 -1.18
C GLY A 68 -20.06 11.68 -0.19
N ALA A 69 -18.81 11.21 -0.26
CA ALA A 69 -18.28 10.31 0.76
C ALA A 69 -17.95 11.07 2.05
N GLU A 70 -18.61 10.68 3.15
CA GLU A 70 -18.45 11.29 4.48
C GLU A 70 -17.06 11.04 5.10
N LYS A 71 -16.43 9.89 4.80
CA LYS A 71 -15.08 9.53 5.26
C LYS A 71 -14.08 9.60 4.10
N LYS A 72 -12.86 10.04 4.40
CA LYS A 72 -11.74 10.06 3.45
C LYS A 72 -11.33 8.64 3.08
N VAL A 73 -11.10 8.39 1.81
CA VAL A 73 -10.52 7.13 1.32
C VAL A 73 -9.01 7.27 1.21
N ARG A 74 -8.30 6.15 1.34
CA ARG A 74 -6.87 6.11 1.04
C ARG A 74 -6.72 6.09 -0.48
N LEU A 75 -6.20 7.18 -1.05
CA LEU A 75 -6.11 7.33 -2.50
C LEU A 75 -5.12 6.36 -3.14
N GLU A 76 -4.02 6.07 -2.45
CA GLU A 76 -2.95 5.19 -2.91
C GLU A 76 -2.51 4.28 -1.77
N HIS A 77 -2.48 2.97 -2.04
CA HIS A 77 -2.02 1.97 -1.09
C HIS A 77 -1.40 0.78 -1.84
N THR A 78 -0.10 0.58 -1.67
CA THR A 78 0.65 -0.48 -2.34
C THR A 78 1.41 -1.31 -1.32
N HIS A 79 1.16 -2.62 -1.31
CA HIS A 79 1.97 -3.60 -0.58
C HIS A 79 2.76 -4.45 -1.57
N LEU A 80 3.90 -4.98 -1.11
CA LEU A 80 4.77 -5.81 -1.93
C LEU A 80 5.31 -7.01 -1.18
N PHE A 81 5.75 -8.02 -1.93
CA PHE A 81 6.40 -9.23 -1.44
C PHE A 81 7.30 -9.84 -2.53
N ASN A 82 8.30 -10.63 -2.12
CA ASN A 82 9.11 -11.43 -3.06
C ASN A 82 8.65 -12.90 -3.09
N SER A 83 9.05 -13.62 -4.15
CA SER A 83 8.71 -15.04 -4.32
C SER A 83 9.32 -15.96 -3.25
N ALA A 84 10.44 -15.55 -2.66
CA ALA A 84 11.11 -16.27 -1.57
C ALA A 84 10.42 -16.10 -0.20
N GLY A 85 9.46 -15.17 -0.07
CA GLY A 85 8.77 -14.87 1.18
C GLY A 85 9.63 -14.19 2.25
N THR A 86 10.83 -13.71 1.90
CA THR A 86 11.78 -13.08 2.83
C THR A 86 11.62 -11.55 2.89
N GLU A 87 11.08 -10.95 1.84
CA GLU A 87 10.90 -9.51 1.69
C GLU A 87 9.43 -9.18 1.49
N GLY A 88 9.00 -8.04 2.03
CA GLY A 88 7.60 -7.63 1.93
C GLY A 88 7.20 -6.51 2.87
N GLY A 89 6.20 -5.70 2.50
CA GLY A 89 5.62 -4.65 3.36
C GLY A 89 4.97 -3.52 2.58
N HIS A 90 4.88 -2.33 3.18
CA HIS A 90 4.19 -1.18 2.59
C HIS A 90 5.15 -0.34 1.75
N TYR A 91 4.92 -0.23 0.44
CA TYR A 91 5.75 0.56 -0.47
C TYR A 91 5.76 2.04 -0.08
N HIS A 92 6.95 2.65 -0.09
CA HIS A 92 7.14 4.08 0.23
C HIS A 92 7.75 4.87 -0.92
N GLY A 93 8.68 4.28 -1.67
CA GLY A 93 9.34 4.95 -2.77
C GLY A 93 10.57 4.19 -3.27
N ASP A 94 11.02 4.57 -4.45
CA ASP A 94 12.18 3.98 -5.10
C ASP A 94 13.49 4.51 -4.55
N VAL A 95 14.50 3.65 -4.46
CA VAL A 95 15.85 4.04 -4.03
C VAL A 95 16.71 4.42 -5.23
N THR A 96 16.47 3.81 -6.40
CA THR A 96 17.21 4.03 -7.66
C THR A 96 16.26 4.39 -8.80
N PRO A 97 15.63 5.58 -8.78
CA PRO A 97 14.59 5.93 -9.75
C PRO A 97 15.09 6.11 -11.19
N GLN A 98 16.40 6.13 -11.41
CA GLN A 98 17.00 6.21 -12.75
C GLN A 98 17.08 4.83 -13.44
N ASP A 99 17.07 3.76 -12.64
CA ASP A 99 17.32 2.38 -13.08
C ASP A 99 16.11 1.50 -12.77
N ILE A 100 14.91 2.07 -12.88
CA ILE A 100 13.66 1.43 -12.49
C ILE A 100 12.75 1.06 -13.66
N ASP A 101 12.28 -0.17 -13.65
CA ASP A 101 11.29 -0.69 -14.57
C ASP A 101 10.05 -1.17 -13.82
N TYR A 102 8.89 -0.93 -14.42
CA TYR A 102 7.60 -1.33 -13.87
C TYR A 102 6.75 -1.99 -14.96
N VAL A 103 6.28 -3.21 -14.69
CA VAL A 103 5.25 -3.86 -15.51
C VAL A 103 4.00 -4.00 -14.68
N ALA A 104 2.91 -3.37 -15.14
CA ALA A 104 1.64 -3.32 -14.42
C ALA A 104 0.51 -3.92 -15.24
N TYR A 105 -0.28 -4.79 -14.61
CA TYR A 105 -1.58 -5.24 -15.14
C TYR A 105 -2.69 -4.61 -14.30
N LEU A 106 -3.39 -3.61 -14.86
CA LEU A 106 -4.41 -2.83 -14.15
C LEU A 106 -5.80 -3.09 -14.72
N VAL A 107 -6.80 -3.14 -13.83
CA VAL A 107 -8.22 -3.21 -14.20
C VAL A 107 -8.98 -2.09 -13.49
N PRO A 108 -9.93 -1.42 -14.17
CA PRO A 108 -10.78 -0.44 -13.52
C PRO A 108 -11.73 -1.12 -12.54
N CYS A 109 -11.98 -0.45 -11.41
CA CYS A 109 -12.97 -0.88 -10.45
C CYS A 109 -14.38 -0.43 -10.86
N GLU A 110 -15.37 -1.32 -10.76
CA GLU A 110 -16.78 -1.01 -11.03
C GLU A 110 -17.45 -0.30 -9.83
N ALA A 111 -17.14 -0.71 -8.61
CA ALA A 111 -17.78 -0.17 -7.40
C ALA A 111 -16.82 -0.12 -6.19
N LEU A 112 -16.89 0.97 -5.43
CA LEU A 112 -16.16 1.15 -4.18
C LEU A 112 -17.07 0.83 -2.99
N LEU A 113 -16.71 -0.16 -2.19
CA LEU A 113 -17.42 -0.50 -0.96
C LEU A 113 -16.62 -0.05 0.27
N LEU A 114 -17.25 0.79 1.09
CA LEU A 114 -16.73 1.20 2.39
C LEU A 114 -17.31 0.28 3.48
N VAL A 115 -16.45 -0.56 4.06
CA VAL A 115 -16.81 -1.53 5.11
C VAL A 115 -16.43 -0.97 6.48
N ASP A 116 -17.15 -1.39 7.52
CA ASP A 116 -16.95 -0.98 8.92
C ASP A 116 -17.16 0.53 9.13
N LYS A 117 -18.38 0.98 8.84
CA LYS A 117 -18.82 2.39 8.92
C LYS A 117 -19.18 2.84 10.36
N CYS A 118 -18.64 2.18 11.38
CA CYS A 118 -18.86 2.57 12.78
C CYS A 118 -18.12 3.87 13.14
#